data_AF-A0A3P9PXM5-F1
#
_entry.id   AF-A0A3P9PXM5-F1
#
_cell.length_a   1.000
_cell.length_b   1.000
_cell.length_c   1.000
_cell.angle_alpha   90.00
_cell.angle_beta   90.00
_cell.angle_gamma   90.00
#
_symmetry.space_group_name_H-M   'P 1'
#
loop_
_entity.id
_entity.type
_entity.pdbx_description
1 polymer ?
#
loop_
_entity_poly.entity_id
_entity_poly.type
_entity_poly.pdbx_seq_one_letter_code
_entity_poly.pdbx_strand_id
1 'polypeptide(L)'
;MGLLSRTVESVLKQREGSRRHFWGWLNAVFNRVDHERIKTIGPDRAAAEWLLRCGAKVRFDGFERWHHDYNGLPTGPLGRYKIQAIDATESCIMYKGFDYLDGLEYVEEIKFNKCIYIEDVCLERLSSIENLQASLYMMEVVSCGNVTDKGLVALHRLKNLEYLFLSDLPGMKDRHTTVERLQKALPRLDVALDLD
;
A
#
# COMPACT_ATOMS: atom_id res chain seq x y z
N MET A 1 -41.21 2.39 -25.61
CA MET A 1 -40.13 2.80 -24.69
C MET A 1 -40.67 2.73 -23.28
N GLY A 2 -40.32 1.67 -22.55
CA GLY A 2 -41.04 1.22 -21.35
C GLY A 2 -40.76 2.09 -20.13
N LEU A 3 -41.83 2.57 -19.49
CA LEU A 3 -41.78 3.10 -18.13
C LEU A 3 -41.51 1.94 -17.17
N LEU A 4 -40.28 1.83 -16.66
CA LEU A 4 -40.02 0.98 -15.50
C LEU A 4 -40.73 1.60 -14.29
N SER A 5 -41.53 0.78 -13.59
CA SER A 5 -42.24 1.22 -12.38
C SER A 5 -41.23 1.66 -11.31
N ARG A 6 -41.56 2.69 -10.53
CA ARG A 6 -40.75 3.20 -9.40
C ARG A 6 -40.30 2.10 -8.42
N THR A 7 -41.07 1.02 -8.32
CA THR A 7 -40.74 -0.16 -7.52
C THR A 7 -39.59 -0.98 -8.12
N VAL A 8 -39.49 -1.04 -9.45
CA VAL A 8 -38.37 -1.71 -10.13
C VAL A 8 -37.09 -0.88 -10.01
N GLU A 9 -37.20 0.44 -10.12
CA GLU A 9 -36.07 1.36 -9.88
C GLU A 9 -35.56 1.31 -8.42
N SER A 10 -36.46 1.19 -7.44
CA SER A 10 -36.07 1.10 -6.02
C SER A 10 -35.41 -0.24 -5.67
N VAL A 11 -35.90 -1.35 -6.24
CA VAL A 11 -35.31 -2.68 -6.07
C VAL A 11 -33.94 -2.77 -6.76
N LEU A 12 -33.79 -2.16 -7.94
CA LEU A 12 -32.49 -2.05 -8.62
C LEU A 12 -31.50 -1.19 -7.83
N LYS A 13 -31.93 -0.04 -7.28
CA LYS A 13 -31.10 0.80 -6.37
C LYS A 13 -30.70 0.08 -5.08
N GLN A 14 -31.60 -0.68 -4.46
CA GLN A 14 -31.28 -1.47 -3.27
C GLN A 14 -30.27 -2.60 -3.58
N ARG A 15 -30.37 -3.23 -4.75
CA ARG A 15 -29.40 -4.25 -5.20
C ARG A 15 -28.00 -3.68 -5.45
N GLU A 16 -27.91 -2.46 -5.99
CA GLU A 16 -26.61 -1.78 -6.19
C GLU A 16 -25.98 -1.34 -4.86
N GLY A 17 -26.77 -0.83 -3.91
CA GLY A 17 -26.29 -0.48 -2.57
C GLY A 17 -25.76 -1.70 -1.80
N SER A 18 -26.53 -2.80 -1.77
CA SER A 18 -26.16 -4.05 -1.10
C SER A 18 -24.85 -4.66 -1.63
N ARG A 19 -24.61 -4.62 -2.94
CA ARG A 19 -23.38 -5.13 -3.58
C ARG A 19 -22.13 -4.33 -3.20
N ARG A 20 -22.22 -3.00 -3.10
CA ARG A 20 -21.09 -2.15 -2.65
C ARG A 20 -20.71 -2.44 -1.20
N HIS A 21 -21.68 -2.79 -0.35
CA HIS A 21 -21.43 -3.17 1.04
C HIS A 21 -20.69 -4.50 1.17
N PHE A 22 -21.03 -5.52 0.36
CA PHE A 22 -20.33 -6.81 0.39
C PHE A 22 -18.87 -6.68 -0.03
N TRP A 23 -18.58 -6.04 -1.18
CA TRP A 23 -17.20 -5.90 -1.65
C TRP A 23 -16.37 -5.00 -0.73
N GLY A 24 -16.96 -3.94 -0.18
CA GLY A 24 -16.31 -3.12 0.84
C GLY A 24 -16.01 -3.90 2.12
N TRP A 25 -16.93 -4.76 2.58
CA TRP A 25 -16.70 -5.66 3.70
C TRP A 25 -15.59 -6.67 3.40
N LEU A 26 -15.60 -7.28 2.21
CA LEU A 26 -14.60 -8.27 1.82
C LEU A 26 -13.19 -7.67 1.82
N ASN A 27 -13.01 -6.50 1.21
CA ASN A 27 -11.73 -5.79 1.22
C ASN A 27 -11.29 -5.43 2.65
N ALA A 28 -12.22 -5.04 3.51
CA ALA A 28 -11.93 -4.76 4.91
C ALA A 28 -11.49 -6.02 5.68
N VAL A 29 -12.05 -7.19 5.38
CA VAL A 29 -11.64 -8.47 5.98
C VAL A 29 -10.26 -8.88 5.49
N PHE A 30 -9.99 -8.76 4.19
CA PHE A 30 -8.68 -9.09 3.60
C PHE A 30 -7.55 -8.27 4.22
N ASN A 31 -7.83 -7.00 4.53
CA ASN A 31 -6.88 -6.10 5.15
C ASN A 31 -6.90 -6.15 6.69
N ARG A 32 -7.76 -6.94 7.33
CA ARG A 32 -7.80 -6.99 8.80
C ARG A 32 -6.51 -7.58 9.35
N VAL A 33 -5.95 -6.91 10.35
CA VAL A 33 -4.77 -7.41 11.06
C VAL A 33 -5.17 -8.49 12.06
N ASP A 34 -4.45 -9.62 11.99
CA ASP A 34 -4.52 -10.72 12.94
C ASP A 34 -3.24 -10.71 13.79
N HIS A 35 -3.33 -10.07 14.96
CA HIS A 35 -2.20 -9.95 15.87
C HIS A 35 -1.77 -11.29 16.48
N GLU A 36 -2.69 -12.25 16.61
CA GLU A 36 -2.34 -13.60 17.10
C GLU A 36 -1.56 -14.36 16.02
N ARG A 37 -1.93 -14.17 14.75
CA ARG A 37 -1.13 -14.67 13.62
C ARG A 37 0.27 -14.07 13.64
N ILE A 38 0.41 -12.76 13.77
CA ILE A 38 1.73 -12.09 13.87
C ILE A 38 2.57 -12.68 15.01
N LYS A 39 2.00 -12.87 16.21
CA LYS A 39 2.71 -13.49 17.34
C LYS A 39 3.16 -14.93 17.05
N THR A 40 2.36 -15.68 16.30
CA THR A 40 2.59 -17.11 16.04
C THR A 40 3.66 -17.33 14.96
N ILE A 41 3.63 -16.54 13.88
CA ILE A 41 4.48 -16.79 12.70
C ILE A 41 5.52 -15.69 12.43
N GLY A 42 5.50 -14.63 13.23
CA GLY A 42 6.35 -13.46 13.06
C GLY A 42 5.79 -12.43 12.07
N PRO A 43 6.30 -11.18 12.13
CA PRO A 43 5.77 -10.06 11.36
C PRO A 43 5.99 -10.23 9.86
N ASP A 44 7.20 -10.60 9.41
CA ASP A 44 7.51 -10.78 7.98
C ASP A 44 6.60 -11.80 7.30
N ARG A 45 6.39 -12.95 7.95
CA ARG A 45 5.54 -14.00 7.38
C ARG A 45 4.07 -13.56 7.36
N ALA A 46 3.57 -12.92 8.41
CA ALA A 46 2.20 -12.44 8.48
C ALA A 46 1.92 -11.32 7.47
N ALA A 47 2.87 -10.40 7.30
CA ALA A 47 2.80 -9.35 6.29
C ALA A 47 2.85 -9.92 4.88
N ALA A 48 3.71 -10.91 4.60
CA ALA A 48 3.72 -11.60 3.31
C ALA A 48 2.38 -12.30 3.02
N GLU A 49 1.78 -12.97 4.01
CA GLU A 49 0.44 -13.57 3.87
C GLU A 49 -0.62 -12.49 3.54
N TRP A 50 -0.53 -11.30 4.14
CA TRP A 50 -1.42 -10.17 3.83
C TRP A 50 -1.21 -9.57 2.45
N LEU A 51 0.03 -9.27 2.10
CA LEU A 51 0.37 -8.68 0.81
C LEU A 51 -0.09 -9.60 -0.33
N LEU A 52 0.23 -10.89 -0.26
CA LEU A 52 -0.10 -11.84 -1.32
C LEU A 52 -1.60 -12.12 -1.44
N ARG A 53 -2.34 -12.23 -0.33
CA ARG A 53 -3.81 -12.38 -0.41
C ARG A 53 -4.51 -11.12 -0.94
N CYS A 54 -3.86 -9.96 -0.82
CA CYS A 54 -4.29 -8.70 -1.41
C CYS A 54 -3.75 -8.48 -2.84
N GLY A 55 -3.12 -9.48 -3.45
CA GLY A 55 -2.61 -9.41 -4.83
C GLY A 55 -1.26 -8.72 -5.00
N ALA A 56 -0.60 -8.31 -3.92
CA ALA A 56 0.76 -7.79 -3.95
C ALA A 56 1.78 -8.93 -3.96
N LYS A 57 3.05 -8.56 -4.15
CA LYS A 57 4.20 -9.46 -4.20
C LYS A 57 5.25 -8.97 -3.22
N VAL A 58 6.07 -9.90 -2.73
CA VAL A 58 7.21 -9.58 -1.86
C VAL A 58 8.48 -10.22 -2.37
N ARG A 59 9.60 -9.57 -2.11
CA ARG A 59 10.94 -10.13 -2.28
C ARG A 59 11.58 -10.19 -0.89
N PHE A 60 12.14 -11.34 -0.56
CA PHE A 60 12.86 -11.52 0.71
C PHE A 60 14.34 -11.19 0.54
N ASP A 61 14.99 -10.77 1.61
CA ASP A 61 16.43 -10.56 1.64
C ASP A 61 17.20 -11.82 1.21
N GLY A 62 18.23 -11.62 0.37
CA GLY A 62 19.01 -12.69 -0.26
C GLY A 62 18.29 -13.44 -1.39
N PHE A 63 17.08 -13.03 -1.79
CA PHE A 63 16.36 -13.61 -2.93
C PHE A 63 16.25 -12.61 -4.09
N GLU A 64 16.56 -13.09 -5.31
CA GLU A 64 16.30 -12.33 -6.54
C GLU A 64 14.84 -12.44 -7.00
N ARG A 65 14.17 -13.55 -6.68
CA ARG A 65 12.81 -13.83 -7.16
C ARG A 65 11.73 -13.13 -6.34
N TRP A 66 10.66 -12.72 -7.03
CA TRP A 66 9.43 -12.22 -6.41
C TRP A 66 8.47 -13.34 -6.04
N HIS A 67 8.00 -13.33 -4.79
CA HIS A 67 6.95 -14.20 -4.28
C HIS A 67 5.58 -13.55 -4.49
N HIS A 68 4.72 -14.23 -5.24
CA HIS A 68 3.39 -13.74 -5.63
C HIS A 68 2.29 -14.80 -5.50
N ASP A 69 2.66 -16.09 -5.36
CA ASP A 69 1.73 -17.17 -5.03
C ASP A 69 1.68 -17.38 -3.52
N TYR A 70 0.51 -17.14 -2.93
CA TYR A 70 0.26 -17.31 -1.50
C TYR A 70 0.59 -18.73 -1.02
N ASN A 71 0.23 -19.75 -1.82
CA ASN A 71 0.46 -21.16 -1.47
C ASN A 71 1.93 -21.55 -1.61
N GLY A 72 2.70 -20.77 -2.39
CA GLY A 72 4.14 -20.91 -2.59
C GLY A 72 5.00 -20.14 -1.59
N LEU A 73 4.42 -19.53 -0.55
CA LEU A 73 5.20 -18.83 0.47
C LEU A 73 6.17 -19.78 1.18
N PRO A 74 7.46 -19.41 1.28
CA PRO A 74 8.50 -20.31 1.75
C PRO A 74 8.22 -20.72 3.20
N THR A 75 8.27 -22.03 3.44
CA THR A 75 8.22 -22.60 4.79
C THR A 75 9.63 -22.72 5.34
N GLY A 76 9.77 -22.65 6.65
CA GLY A 76 11.08 -22.69 7.30
C GLY A 76 11.04 -22.20 8.74
N PRO A 77 12.21 -22.08 9.39
CA PRO A 77 12.33 -21.52 10.72
C PRO A 77 11.69 -20.13 10.82
N LEU A 78 11.05 -19.86 11.96
CA LEU A 78 10.46 -18.55 12.23
C LEU A 78 11.52 -17.45 12.13
N GLY A 79 11.14 -16.33 11.51
CA GLY A 79 12.01 -15.17 11.33
C GLY A 79 13.14 -15.33 10.31
N ARG A 80 13.26 -16.47 9.61
CA ARG A 80 14.31 -16.68 8.61
C ARG A 80 14.20 -15.73 7.41
N TYR A 81 13.00 -15.48 6.94
CA TYR A 81 12.75 -14.71 5.72
C TYR A 81 12.33 -13.29 6.10
N LYS A 82 13.10 -12.31 5.66
CA LYS A 82 12.89 -10.87 5.93
C LYS A 82 12.42 -10.18 4.67
N ILE A 83 11.30 -9.47 4.71
CA ILE A 83 10.80 -8.75 3.52
C ILE A 83 11.76 -7.60 3.25
N GLN A 84 12.32 -7.57 2.04
CA GLN A 84 13.20 -6.49 1.57
C GLN A 84 12.48 -5.56 0.59
N ALA A 85 11.63 -6.09 -0.29
CA ALA A 85 10.88 -5.29 -1.25
C ALA A 85 9.41 -5.70 -1.32
N ILE A 86 8.54 -4.71 -1.53
CA ILE A 86 7.09 -4.88 -1.71
C ILE A 86 6.70 -4.28 -3.06
N ASP A 87 6.02 -5.06 -3.89
CA ASP A 87 5.38 -4.60 -5.13
C ASP A 87 3.88 -4.86 -5.02
N ALA A 88 3.11 -3.79 -4.83
CA ALA A 88 1.66 -3.85 -4.72
C ALA A 88 0.96 -3.41 -6.01
N THR A 89 1.47 -3.79 -7.17
CA THR A 89 0.79 -3.51 -8.44
C THR A 89 -0.61 -4.14 -8.50
N GLU A 90 -1.63 -3.31 -8.77
CA GLU A 90 -3.05 -3.71 -8.88
C GLU A 90 -3.59 -4.39 -7.61
N SER A 91 -3.02 -4.02 -6.45
CA SER A 91 -3.36 -4.61 -5.17
C SER A 91 -4.58 -3.96 -4.48
N CYS A 92 -5.30 -4.75 -3.69
CA CYS A 92 -6.39 -4.27 -2.85
C CYS A 92 -5.97 -3.87 -1.41
N ILE A 93 -4.67 -3.65 -1.17
CA ILE A 93 -4.19 -3.15 0.13
C ILE A 93 -4.81 -1.78 0.47
N MET A 94 -5.11 -1.58 1.75
CA MET A 94 -5.67 -0.33 2.27
C MET A 94 -5.24 -0.10 3.72
N TYR A 95 -5.47 1.11 4.23
CA TYR A 95 -5.09 1.57 5.58
C TYR A 95 -5.23 0.51 6.68
N LYS A 96 -6.34 -0.25 6.70
CA LYS A 96 -6.63 -1.27 7.74
C LYS A 96 -5.57 -2.36 7.88
N GLY A 97 -4.80 -2.62 6.82
CA GLY A 97 -3.76 -3.65 6.82
C GLY A 97 -2.36 -3.11 7.12
N PHE A 98 -2.18 -1.79 7.19
CA PHE A 98 -0.84 -1.20 7.31
C PHE A 98 -0.16 -1.52 8.65
N ASP A 99 -0.92 -1.91 9.68
CA ASP A 99 -0.33 -2.37 10.95
C ASP A 99 0.44 -3.70 10.80
N TYR A 100 0.27 -4.47 9.71
CA TYR A 100 1.15 -5.60 9.41
C TYR A 100 2.60 -5.16 9.14
N LEU A 101 2.82 -3.89 8.79
CA LEU A 101 4.14 -3.34 8.48
C LEU A 101 4.94 -2.97 9.75
N ASP A 102 4.30 -2.86 10.91
CA ASP A 102 4.94 -2.36 12.15
C ASP A 102 6.18 -3.16 12.56
N GLY A 103 6.16 -4.48 12.36
CA GLY A 103 7.26 -5.36 12.74
C GLY A 103 8.28 -5.64 11.64
N LEU A 104 8.23 -4.94 10.51
CA LEU A 104 9.16 -5.17 9.40
C LEU A 104 10.37 -4.25 9.52
N GLU A 105 11.54 -4.84 9.77
CA GLU A 105 12.78 -4.10 10.07
C GLU A 105 13.66 -3.82 8.83
N TYR A 106 13.46 -4.54 7.73
CA TYR A 106 14.40 -4.60 6.59
C TYR A 106 13.77 -4.21 5.25
N VAL A 107 12.61 -3.51 5.26
CA VAL A 107 11.93 -3.13 4.02
C VAL A 107 12.63 -1.93 3.42
N GLU A 108 13.23 -2.14 2.27
CA GLU A 108 14.07 -1.18 1.57
C GLU A 108 13.36 -0.53 0.38
N GLU A 109 12.43 -1.26 -0.25
CA GLU A 109 11.73 -0.83 -1.45
C GLU A 109 10.20 -1.06 -1.35
N ILE A 110 9.40 -0.05 -1.69
CA ILE A 110 7.93 -0.18 -1.77
C ILE A 110 7.41 0.43 -3.08
N LYS A 111 6.65 -0.36 -3.85
CA LYS A 111 5.93 0.11 -5.04
C LYS A 111 4.42 0.02 -4.85
N PHE A 112 3.75 1.16 -5.00
CA PHE A 112 2.30 1.25 -5.13
C PHE A 112 1.97 1.62 -6.56
N ASN A 113 1.38 0.69 -7.32
CA ASN A 113 1.03 0.92 -8.72
C ASN A 113 -0.41 0.50 -8.95
N LYS A 114 -1.28 1.42 -9.37
CA LYS A 114 -2.73 1.20 -9.53
C LYS A 114 -3.42 0.65 -8.26
N CYS A 115 -2.96 1.06 -7.08
CA CYS A 115 -3.60 0.73 -5.82
C CYS A 115 -4.81 1.64 -5.56
N ILE A 116 -6.00 1.24 -5.99
CA ILE A 116 -7.20 2.10 -5.92
C ILE A 116 -7.70 2.42 -4.49
N TYR A 117 -7.23 1.70 -3.47
CA TYR A 117 -7.59 1.91 -2.07
C TYR A 117 -6.48 2.57 -1.23
N ILE A 118 -5.38 2.97 -1.87
CA ILE A 118 -4.33 3.77 -1.23
C ILE A 118 -4.76 5.23 -1.27
N GLU A 119 -4.75 5.84 -0.10
CA GLU A 119 -5.17 7.22 0.19
C GLU A 119 -4.10 7.90 1.06
N ASP A 120 -4.21 9.22 1.28
CA ASP A 120 -3.26 9.98 2.10
C ASP A 120 -3.02 9.36 3.49
N VAL A 121 -4.07 8.86 4.14
CA VAL A 121 -3.97 8.20 5.45
C VAL A 121 -3.09 6.96 5.44
N CYS A 122 -2.98 6.28 4.29
CA CYS A 122 -2.09 5.13 4.14
C CYS A 122 -0.63 5.59 4.13
N LEU A 123 -0.31 6.67 3.40
CA LEU A 123 1.04 7.24 3.36
C LEU A 123 1.44 7.88 4.70
N GLU A 124 0.49 8.55 5.36
CA GLU A 124 0.68 9.07 6.73
C GLU A 124 0.98 7.95 7.73
N ARG A 125 0.25 6.83 7.67
CA ARG A 125 0.50 5.67 8.54
C ARG A 125 1.83 5.00 8.23
N LEU A 126 2.15 4.80 6.95
CA LEU A 126 3.41 4.20 6.51
C LEU A 126 4.60 5.04 7.00
N SER A 127 4.54 6.35 6.79
CA SER A 127 5.59 7.28 7.21
C SER A 127 5.72 7.40 8.74
N SER A 128 4.72 6.98 9.52
CA SER A 128 4.81 6.98 11.00
C SER A 128 5.45 5.71 11.58
N ILE A 129 5.73 4.68 10.78
CA ILE A 129 6.35 3.43 11.25
C ILE A 129 7.85 3.64 11.41
N GLU A 130 8.35 3.59 12.64
CA GLU A 130 9.76 3.83 12.97
C GLU A 130 10.71 2.91 12.20
N ASN A 131 10.36 1.62 12.06
CA ASN A 131 11.17 0.66 11.33
C ASN A 131 11.30 1.02 9.84
N LEU A 132 10.23 1.50 9.20
CA LEU A 132 10.28 1.97 7.81
C LEU A 132 11.02 3.29 7.68
N GLN A 133 10.93 4.19 8.66
CA GLN A 133 11.77 5.40 8.67
C GLN A 133 13.27 5.07 8.69
N ALA A 134 13.64 3.93 9.29
CA ALA A 134 15.01 3.45 9.41
C ALA A 134 15.49 2.61 8.22
N SER A 135 14.61 1.99 7.43
CA SER A 135 14.99 1.02 6.40
C SER A 135 14.62 1.42 4.97
N LEU A 136 13.51 2.13 4.77
CA LEU A 136 12.96 2.39 3.44
C LEU A 136 13.79 3.45 2.71
N TYR A 137 14.40 3.08 1.58
CA TYR A 137 15.22 3.97 0.76
C TYR A 137 14.61 4.29 -0.61
N MET A 138 13.74 3.41 -1.13
CA MET A 138 13.13 3.55 -2.45
C MET A 138 11.61 3.41 -2.38
N MET A 139 10.89 4.34 -3.00
CA MET A 139 9.44 4.27 -3.10
C MET A 139 8.93 4.69 -4.48
N GLU A 140 7.91 4.00 -4.99
CA GLU A 140 7.17 4.38 -6.19
C GLU A 140 5.68 4.51 -5.87
N VAL A 141 5.05 5.59 -6.34
CA VAL A 141 3.59 5.80 -6.24
C VAL A 141 3.06 6.18 -7.62
N VAL A 142 2.41 5.22 -8.27
CA VAL A 142 1.97 5.28 -9.66
C VAL A 142 0.48 4.99 -9.75
N SER A 143 -0.29 5.83 -10.47
CA SER A 143 -1.73 5.62 -10.73
C SER A 143 -2.57 5.37 -9.45
N CYS A 144 -2.17 5.96 -8.32
CA CYS A 144 -2.89 5.86 -7.05
C CYS A 144 -3.81 7.07 -6.90
N GLY A 145 -4.98 7.03 -7.56
CA GLY A 145 -5.83 8.20 -7.79
C GLY A 145 -6.39 8.95 -6.58
N ASN A 146 -6.35 8.36 -5.37
CA ASN A 146 -6.79 9.03 -4.14
C ASN A 146 -5.63 9.65 -3.32
N VAL A 147 -4.39 9.54 -3.80
CA VAL A 147 -3.23 10.18 -3.19
C VAL A 147 -3.18 11.65 -3.62
N THR A 148 -2.99 12.54 -2.65
CA THR A 148 -2.86 13.98 -2.85
C THR A 148 -1.53 14.50 -2.34
N ASP A 149 -1.29 15.80 -2.52
CA ASP A 149 -0.14 16.51 -1.95
C ASP A 149 0.01 16.26 -0.44
N LYS A 150 -1.08 16.08 0.31
CA LYS A 150 -1.06 15.84 1.76
C LYS A 150 -0.36 14.51 2.10
N GLY A 151 -0.77 13.42 1.45
CA GLY A 151 -0.18 12.09 1.67
C GLY A 151 1.28 12.04 1.23
N LEU A 152 1.59 12.67 0.09
CA LEU A 152 2.96 12.75 -0.41
C LEU A 152 3.88 13.53 0.54
N VAL A 153 3.46 14.69 1.03
CA VAL A 153 4.25 15.47 2.00
C VAL A 153 4.48 14.69 3.29
N ALA A 154 3.59 13.78 3.70
CA ALA A 154 3.79 12.95 4.90
C ALA A 154 5.04 12.05 4.81
N LEU A 155 5.50 11.71 3.60
CA LEU A 155 6.69 10.90 3.36
C LEU A 155 7.99 11.56 3.86
N HIS A 156 7.99 12.85 4.21
CA HIS A 156 9.14 13.54 4.83
C HIS A 156 9.68 12.87 6.11
N ARG A 157 8.88 12.00 6.77
CA ARG A 157 9.31 11.26 7.96
C ARG A 157 10.23 10.09 7.64
N LEU A 158 10.26 9.62 6.40
CA LEU A 158 11.11 8.54 5.93
C LEU A 158 12.51 9.08 5.67
N LYS A 159 13.28 9.25 6.75
CA LYS A 159 14.57 9.98 6.75
C LYS A 159 15.65 9.36 5.85
N ASN A 160 15.51 8.07 5.55
CA ASN A 160 16.43 7.32 4.70
C ASN A 160 15.92 7.17 3.26
N LEU A 161 14.79 7.78 2.90
CA LEU A 161 14.27 7.76 1.53
C LEU A 161 15.21 8.58 0.62
N GLU A 162 15.77 7.92 -0.39
CA GLU A 162 16.70 8.51 -1.35
C GLU A 162 16.09 8.60 -2.76
N TYR A 163 15.14 7.74 -3.09
CA TYR A 163 14.46 7.76 -4.38
C TYR A 163 12.94 7.70 -4.22
N LEU A 164 12.25 8.66 -4.83
CA LEU A 164 10.79 8.70 -4.93
C LEU A 164 10.36 8.92 -6.37
N PHE A 165 9.66 7.94 -6.96
CA PHE A 165 9.03 8.08 -8.27
C PHE A 165 7.53 8.29 -8.14
N LEU A 166 7.01 9.36 -8.76
CA LEU A 166 5.60 9.71 -8.75
C LEU A 166 5.08 9.82 -10.19
N SER A 167 4.01 9.10 -10.49
CA SER A 167 3.43 9.09 -11.84
C SER A 167 1.91 8.91 -11.81
N ASP A 168 1.22 9.55 -12.76
CA ASP A 168 -0.24 9.49 -12.91
C ASP A 168 -1.01 9.70 -11.58
N LEU A 169 -0.73 10.81 -10.89
CA LEU A 169 -1.38 11.17 -9.62
C LEU A 169 -2.31 12.38 -9.79
N PRO A 170 -3.58 12.19 -10.20
CA PRO A 170 -4.51 13.30 -10.47
C PRO A 170 -4.84 14.13 -9.22
N GLY A 171 -4.60 13.59 -8.02
CA GLY A 171 -4.76 14.29 -6.74
C GLY A 171 -3.62 15.24 -6.37
N MET A 172 -2.47 15.17 -7.06
CA MET A 172 -1.33 16.07 -6.84
C MET A 172 -1.56 17.38 -7.61
N LYS A 173 -2.01 18.41 -6.89
CA LYS A 173 -2.38 19.72 -7.47
C LYS A 173 -1.23 20.70 -7.48
N ASP A 174 -0.33 20.65 -6.51
CA ASP A 174 0.79 21.58 -6.39
C ASP A 174 2.12 20.83 -6.43
N ARG A 175 2.49 20.42 -7.65
CA ARG A 175 3.67 19.59 -7.88
C ARG A 175 4.95 20.24 -7.34
N HIS A 176 5.13 21.52 -7.61
CA HIS A 176 6.33 22.26 -7.24
C HIS A 176 6.46 22.37 -5.72
N THR A 177 5.41 22.85 -5.04
CA THR A 177 5.43 23.00 -3.58
C THR A 177 5.59 21.66 -2.87
N THR A 178 4.95 20.60 -3.38
CA THR A 178 5.06 19.25 -2.80
C THR A 178 6.50 18.73 -2.89
N VAL A 179 7.14 18.84 -4.06
CA VAL A 179 8.55 18.45 -4.23
C VAL A 179 9.48 19.31 -3.39
N GLU A 180 9.29 20.64 -3.37
CA GLU A 180 10.11 21.56 -2.58
C GLU A 180 10.05 21.21 -1.08
N ARG A 181 8.86 20.91 -0.55
CA ARG A 181 8.69 20.50 0.85
C ARG A 181 9.42 19.19 1.17
N LEU A 182 9.32 18.21 0.26
CA LEU A 182 9.99 16.93 0.42
C LEU A 182 11.51 17.09 0.38
N GLN A 183 12.05 17.79 -0.62
CA GLN A 183 13.50 18.02 -0.74
C GLN A 183 14.06 18.90 0.38
N LYS A 184 13.29 19.86 0.89
CA LYS A 184 13.68 20.65 2.07
C LYS A 184 13.80 19.77 3.33
N ALA A 185 12.91 18.80 3.49
CA ALA A 185 12.94 17.89 4.64
C ALA A 185 13.94 16.74 4.46
N LEU A 186 14.14 16.29 3.22
CA LEU A 186 15.00 15.17 2.81
C LEU A 186 15.97 15.67 1.72
N PRO A 187 17.08 16.34 2.07
CA PRO A 187 17.95 17.01 1.09
C PRO A 187 18.65 16.09 0.09
N ARG A 188 18.66 14.78 0.34
CA ARG A 188 19.24 13.75 -0.53
C ARG A 188 18.20 13.02 -1.39
N LEU A 189 16.92 13.35 -1.23
CA LEU A 189 15.85 12.70 -1.95
C LEU A 189 15.85 13.15 -3.42
N ASP A 190 16.05 12.19 -4.31
CA ASP A 190 15.75 12.34 -5.73
C ASP A 190 14.26 12.08 -5.97
N VAL A 191 13.59 13.04 -6.61
CA VAL A 191 12.16 12.94 -6.92
C VAL A 191 11.98 12.96 -8.43
N ALA A 192 11.65 11.81 -8.99
CA ALA A 192 11.32 11.65 -10.40
C ALA A 192 9.80 11.76 -10.61
N LEU A 193 9.39 12.64 -11.53
CA LEU A 193 7.99 12.89 -11.85
C LEU A 193 7.70 12.49 -13.30
N ASP A 194 6.68 11.66 -13.50
CA ASP A 194 6.08 11.36 -14.81
C ASP A 194 4.57 11.60 -14.74
N LEU A 195 4.21 12.88 -14.71
CA LEU A 195 2.86 13.38 -14.47
C LEU A 195 2.37 14.14 -15.70
N ASP A 196 1.94 13.41 -16.72
CA ASP A 196 1.25 13.97 -17.89
C ASP A 196 -0.20 14.39 -17.57
#